data_AF-A0A8I0FCT8-F1
#
_entry.id   AF-A0A8I0FCT8-F1
#
_cell.length_a   1.000
_cell.length_b   1.000
_cell.length_c   1.000
_cell.angle_alpha   90.00
_cell.angle_beta   90.00
_cell.angle_gamma   90.00
#
_symmetry.space_group_name_H-M   'P 1'
#
loop_
_entity.id
_entity.type
_entity.pdbx_description
1 polymer ?
#
loop_
_entity_poly.entity_id
_entity_poly.type
_entity_poly.pdbx_seq_one_letter_code
_entity_poly.pdbx_strand_id
1 'polypeptide(L)'
;MNALVQNTGFLTPTTLAEAMQVADLLANSEIVPKDYQKKPGNILVAMQWGAEIGLQPLQAMQNIAVINGRPSLWGDAVLALVRSSGLLEQFEETQTEDMA
;
A
#
# COMPACT_ATOMS: atom_id res chain seq x y z
N MET A 1 6.90 -28.54 1.42
CA MET A 1 6.60 -27.99 0.07
C MET A 1 6.08 -26.58 0.27
N ASN A 2 6.86 -25.54 -0.09
CA ASN A 2 6.41 -24.17 -0.38
C ASN A 2 7.65 -23.31 -0.68
N ALA A 3 8.42 -23.73 -1.69
CA ALA A 3 9.50 -22.95 -2.26
C ALA A 3 9.05 -22.42 -3.63
N LEU A 4 7.95 -21.66 -3.67
CA LEU A 4 7.44 -21.00 -4.88
C LEU A 4 6.72 -19.67 -4.58
N VAL A 5 7.02 -18.98 -3.47
CA VAL A 5 6.79 -17.53 -3.42
C VAL A 5 8.02 -16.92 -4.11
N GLN A 6 8.02 -16.97 -5.45
CA GLN A 6 8.93 -16.17 -6.25
C GLN A 6 8.68 -14.72 -5.82
N ASN A 7 9.63 -14.13 -5.10
CA ASN A 7 9.63 -12.70 -4.83
C ASN A 7 9.43 -12.03 -6.19
N THR A 8 8.25 -11.44 -6.42
CA THR A 8 7.94 -10.67 -7.63
C THR A 8 8.73 -9.37 -7.56
N GLY A 9 10.06 -9.48 -7.60
CA GLY A 9 11.01 -8.40 -7.39
C GLY A 9 11.11 -7.45 -8.57
N PHE A 10 10.07 -7.36 -9.38
CA PHE A 10 10.01 -6.44 -10.51
C PHE A 10 9.92 -4.98 -10.05
N LEU A 11 9.34 -4.73 -8.86
CA LEU A 11 9.18 -3.40 -8.27
C LEU A 11 9.84 -3.27 -6.89
N THR A 12 10.78 -4.16 -6.54
CA THR A 12 11.55 -4.07 -5.29
C THR A 12 12.95 -3.52 -5.58
N PRO A 13 13.10 -2.18 -5.68
CA PRO A 13 14.39 -1.56 -5.94
C PRO A 13 15.38 -1.86 -4.81
N THR A 14 16.63 -2.10 -5.17
CA THR A 14 17.73 -2.35 -4.22
C THR A 14 18.51 -1.08 -3.89
N THR A 15 18.42 -0.08 -4.75
CA THR A 15 19.08 1.22 -4.58
C THR A 15 18.06 2.35 -4.61
N LEU A 16 18.38 3.47 -3.96
CA LEU A 16 17.54 4.67 -3.98
C LEU A 16 17.34 5.19 -5.43
N ALA A 17 18.38 5.10 -6.26
CA ALA A 17 18.31 5.54 -7.65
C ALA A 17 17.31 4.70 -8.46
N GLU A 18 17.36 3.38 -8.31
CA GLU A 18 16.40 2.46 -8.92
C GLU A 18 14.98 2.70 -8.38
N ALA A 19 14.85 2.96 -7.08
CA ALA A 19 13.55 3.26 -6.46
C ALA A 19 12.92 4.53 -7.03
N MET A 20 13.73 5.57 -7.24
CA MET A 20 13.27 6.79 -7.88
C MET A 20 12.90 6.57 -9.34
N GLN A 21 13.66 5.78 -10.10
CA GLN A 21 13.28 5.43 -11.48
C GLN A 21 11.94 4.71 -11.55
N VAL A 22 11.70 3.77 -10.64
CA VAL A 22 10.41 3.08 -10.52
C VAL A 22 9.31 4.08 -10.14
N ALA A 23 9.57 4.96 -9.18
CA ALA A 23 8.61 5.98 -8.76
C ALA A 23 8.26 6.97 -9.89
N ASP A 24 9.23 7.38 -10.71
CA ASP A 24 9.03 8.22 -11.88
C ASP A 24 8.19 7.52 -12.95
N LEU A 25 8.43 6.23 -13.17
CA LEU A 25 7.64 5.43 -14.10
C LEU A 25 6.19 5.32 -13.62
N LEU A 26 5.99 5.03 -12.33
CA LEU A 26 4.67 4.92 -11.72
C LEU A 26 3.93 6.26 -11.69
N ALA A 27 4.63 7.37 -11.50
CA ALA A 27 4.05 8.72 -11.48
C ALA A 27 3.39 9.11 -12.81
N ASN A 28 3.80 8.46 -13.91
CA ASN A 28 3.25 8.67 -15.25
C ASN A 28 2.11 7.71 -15.60
N SER A 29 1.79 6.74 -14.73
CA SER A 29 0.73 5.77 -14.97
C SER A 29 -0.62 6.27 -14.50
N GLU A 30 -1.66 6.09 -15.32
CA GLU A 30 -3.03 6.47 -14.98
C GLU A 30 -3.72 5.49 -14.02
N ILE A 31 -3.17 4.28 -13.85
CA ILE A 31 -3.68 3.29 -12.89
C ILE A 31 -3.33 3.65 -11.44
N VAL A 32 -2.30 4.49 -11.25
CA VAL A 32 -1.86 4.96 -9.94
C VAL A 32 -2.82 6.05 -9.46
N PRO A 33 -3.18 6.09 -8.15
CA PRO A 33 -4.12 7.07 -7.64
C PRO A 33 -3.69 8.51 -7.93
N LYS A 34 -4.66 9.39 -8.14
CA LYS A 34 -4.41 10.79 -8.55
C LYS A 34 -3.50 11.54 -7.58
N ASP A 35 -3.49 11.17 -6.30
CA ASP A 35 -2.64 11.78 -5.28
C ASP A 35 -1.15 11.51 -5.46
N TYR A 36 -0.80 10.46 -6.21
CA TYR A 36 0.55 10.00 -6.50
C TYR A 36 1.02 10.36 -7.93
N GLN A 37 0.09 10.65 -8.84
CA GLN A 37 0.41 11.06 -10.21
C GLN A 37 1.25 12.33 -10.23
N LYS A 38 2.29 12.36 -11.08
CA LYS A 38 3.26 13.46 -11.20
C LYS A 38 3.99 13.81 -9.89
N LYS A 39 3.98 12.91 -8.89
CA LYS A 39 4.62 13.09 -7.58
C LYS A 39 5.47 11.87 -7.21
N PRO A 40 6.62 11.66 -7.89
CA PRO A 40 7.47 10.49 -7.66
C PRO A 40 8.00 10.41 -6.22
N GLY A 41 8.27 11.54 -5.57
CA GLY A 41 8.66 11.54 -4.15
C GLY A 41 7.60 10.95 -3.22
N ASN A 42 6.31 11.23 -3.48
CA ASN A 42 5.21 10.66 -2.69
C ASN A 42 5.09 9.15 -2.93
N ILE A 43 5.33 8.70 -4.15
CA ILE A 43 5.33 7.27 -4.50
C ILE A 43 6.45 6.55 -3.77
N LEU A 44 7.68 7.09 -3.80
CA LEU A 44 8.81 6.48 -3.10
C LEU A 44 8.53 6.34 -1.60
N VAL A 45 7.99 7.40 -0.98
CA VAL A 45 7.61 7.36 0.44
C VAL A 45 6.51 6.33 0.69
N ALA A 46 5.47 6.28 -0.14
CA ALA A 46 4.40 5.29 0.00
C ALA A 46 4.88 3.85 -0.18
N MET A 47 5.82 3.60 -1.11
CA MET A 47 6.45 2.30 -1.29
C MET A 47 7.22 1.87 -0.04
N GLN A 48 8.00 2.79 0.55
CA GLN A 48 8.74 2.53 1.79
C GLN A 48 7.80 2.26 2.97
N TRP A 49 6.76 3.09 3.15
CA TRP A 49 5.73 2.86 4.17
C TRP A 49 5.07 1.49 4.00
N GLY A 50 4.70 1.13 2.77
CA GLY A 50 4.15 -0.17 2.44
C GLY A 50 5.08 -1.32 2.83
N ALA A 51 6.36 -1.21 2.47
CA ALA A 51 7.35 -2.23 2.79
C ALA A 51 7.50 -2.45 4.30
N GLU A 52 7.43 -1.38 5.12
CA GLU A 52 7.50 -1.46 6.59
C GLU A 52 6.34 -2.24 7.21
N ILE A 53 5.15 -2.18 6.59
CA ILE A 53 3.95 -2.89 7.05
C ILE A 53 3.66 -4.16 6.24
N GLY A 54 4.60 -4.61 5.41
CA GLY A 54 4.49 -5.85 4.63
C GLY A 54 3.57 -5.77 3.40
N LEU A 55 3.20 -4.57 2.95
CA LEU A 55 2.47 -4.36 1.69
C LEU A 55 3.42 -4.28 0.50
N GLN A 56 3.00 -4.85 -0.62
CA GLN A 56 3.69 -4.69 -1.90
C GLN A 56 3.57 -3.25 -2.43
N PRO A 57 4.53 -2.74 -3.23
CA PRO A 57 4.55 -1.35 -3.71
C PRO A 57 3.23 -0.83 -4.29
N LEU A 58 2.61 -1.60 -5.20
CA LEU A 58 1.32 -1.23 -5.80
C LEU A 58 0.19 -1.27 -4.78
N GLN A 59 0.19 -2.28 -3.90
CA GLN A 59 -0.81 -2.41 -2.85
C GLN A 59 -0.71 -1.25 -1.86
N ALA A 60 0.51 -0.81 -1.53
CA ALA A 60 0.76 0.34 -0.67
C ALA A 60 0.17 1.61 -1.26
N MET A 61 0.39 1.90 -2.55
CA MET A 61 -0.18 3.09 -3.19
C MET A 61 -1.71 3.07 -3.22
N GLN A 62 -2.32 1.91 -3.44
CA GLN A 62 -3.79 1.79 -3.42
C GLN A 62 -4.37 1.96 -2.00
N ASN A 63 -3.62 1.53 -0.98
CA ASN A 63 -4.12 1.44 0.40
C ASN A 63 -3.59 2.53 1.34
N ILE A 64 -2.68 3.40 0.89
CA ILE A 64 -2.20 4.56 1.64
C ILE A 64 -2.84 5.81 1.03
N ALA A 65 -3.77 6.42 1.77
CA ALA A 65 -4.33 7.73 1.48
C ALA A 65 -3.46 8.85 2.07
N VAL A 66 -3.33 9.96 1.35
CA VAL A 66 -2.66 11.16 1.86
C VAL A 66 -3.70 12.15 2.36
N ILE A 67 -3.88 12.23 3.68
CA ILE A 67 -4.87 13.10 4.32
C ILE A 67 -4.12 14.28 4.96
N ASN A 68 -4.35 15.50 4.46
CA ASN A 68 -3.67 16.71 4.96
C ASN A 68 -2.13 16.58 5.00
N GLY A 69 -1.55 15.93 4.00
CA GLY A 69 -0.10 15.68 3.90
C GLY A 69 0.41 14.55 4.80
N ARG A 70 -0.46 13.79 5.45
CA ARG A 70 -0.09 12.65 6.29
C ARG A 70 -0.49 11.33 5.63
N PRO A 71 0.41 10.33 5.55
CA PRO A 71 0.04 8.99 5.10
C PRO A 71 -0.91 8.36 6.12
N SER A 72 -2.01 7.82 5.62
CA SER A 72 -3.08 7.16 6.39
C SER A 72 -3.48 5.88 5.66
N LEU A 73 -3.79 4.82 6.38
CA LEU A 73 -4.25 3.56 5.78
C LEU A 73 -5.77 3.53 5.63
N TRP A 74 -6.25 2.96 4.54
CA TRP A 74 -7.68 2.63 4.41
C TRP A 74 -8.07 1.53 5.40
N GLY A 75 -9.28 1.62 5.96
CA GLY A 75 -9.76 0.68 7.00
C GLY A 75 -9.70 -0.78 6.57
N ASP A 76 -10.06 -1.06 5.31
CA ASP A 76 -10.01 -2.41 4.73
C ASP A 76 -8.58 -2.98 4.72
N ALA A 77 -7.59 -2.14 4.46
CA ALA A 77 -6.19 -2.54 4.44
C ALA A 77 -5.70 -2.86 5.85
N VAL A 78 -6.09 -2.06 6.84
CA VAL A 78 -5.76 -2.31 8.26
C VAL A 78 -6.35 -3.64 8.71
N LEU A 79 -7.63 -3.90 8.41
CA LEU A 79 -8.28 -5.17 8.73
C LEU A 79 -7.59 -6.35 8.04
N ALA A 80 -7.23 -6.21 6.76
CA ALA A 80 -6.50 -7.25 6.03
C ALA A 80 -5.13 -7.55 6.65
N LEU A 81 -4.39 -6.53 7.08
CA LEU A 81 -3.10 -6.68 7.78
C LEU A 81 -3.26 -7.38 9.14
N VAL A 82 -4.28 -7.00 9.91
CA VAL A 82 -4.55 -7.63 11.21
C VAL A 82 -4.96 -9.10 11.01
N ARG A 83 -5.81 -9.40 10.03
CA ARG A 83 -6.20 -10.77 9.68
C ARG A 83 -5.00 -11.61 9.20
N SER A 84 -4.12 -11.05 8.38
CA SER A 84 -2.95 -11.76 7.87
C SER A 84 -1.89 -12.04 8.95
N SER A 85 -1.86 -11.23 10.02
CA SER A 85 -0.95 -11.44 11.15
C SER A 85 -1.22 -12.73 11.93
N GLY A 86 -2.44 -13.28 11.85
CA GLY A 86 -2.86 -14.43 12.66
C GLY A 86 -3.07 -14.13 14.14
N LEU A 87 -2.98 -12.85 14.56
CA LEU A 87 -3.15 -12.40 15.94
C LEU A 87 -4.57 -11.92 16.26
N LEU A 88 -5.47 -11.93 15.27
CA LEU A 88 -6.86 -11.49 15.45
C LEU A 88 -7.67 -12.57 16.19
N GLU A 89 -8.10 -12.28 17.42
CA GLU A 89 -8.93 -13.21 18.21
C GLU A 89 -10.41 -13.19 17.80
N GLN A 90 -10.99 -12.00 17.62
CA GLN A 90 -12.39 -11.80 17.24
C GLN A 90 -12.54 -10.50 16.44
N PHE A 91 -13.46 -10.48 15.48
CA PHE A 91 -13.87 -9.28 14.74
C PHE A 91 -15.38 -9.35 14.49
N GLU A 92 -16.09 -8.29 14.88
CA GLU A 92 -17.52 -8.13 14.67
C GLU A 92 -17.77 -6.74 14.08
N GLU A 93 -18.57 -6.66 13.04
CA GLU A 93 -18.96 -5.42 12.38
C GLU A 93 -20.48 -5.36 12.33
N THR A 94 -21.05 -4.32 12.92
CA THR A 94 -22.50 -4.10 12.97
C THR A 94 -22.82 -2.83 12.21
N GLN A 95 -23.69 -2.95 11.20
CA GLN A 95 -24.26 -1.80 10.52
C GLN A 95 -25.58 -1.46 11.22
N THR A 96 -25.64 -0.30 11.84
CA THR A 96 -26.89 0.25 12.35
C THR A 96 -27.57 0.93 11.17
N GLU A 97 -28.60 0.30 10.59
CA GLU A 97 -29.49 1.02 9.70
C GLU A 97 -30.27 2.04 10.53
N ASP A 98 -29.95 3.32 10.35
CA ASP A 98 -30.86 4.39 10.79
C ASP A 98 -32.13 4.25 9.93
N MET A 99 -33.14 3.61 10.51
CA MET A 99 -34.49 3.56 9.96
C MET A 99 -34.96 5.00 9.73
N ALA A 100 -35.10 5.37 8.46
CA ALA A 100 -35.61 6.67 8.01
C ALA A 100 -37.03 6.95 8.53
#